data_AF-A0A368H316-F1
#
_entry.id   AF-A0A368H316-F1
#
_cell.length_a   1.000
_cell.length_b   1.000
_cell.length_c   1.000
_cell.angle_alpha   90.00
_cell.angle_beta   90.00
_cell.angle_gamma   90.00
#
_symmetry.space_group_name_H-M   'P 1'
#
loop_
_entity.id
_entity.type
_entity.pdbx_description
1 polymer ?
#
loop_
_entity_poly.entity_id
_entity_poly.type
_entity_poly.pdbx_seq_one_letter_code
_entity_poly.pdbx_strand_id
1 'polypeptide(L)'
;MPDLHSHFNNMGFDTSMYASSWFLTLFTTSLPIEIANRIMDCFLVEGMEFIFRVAMSILQQARVELLRLDMEGMLKVTFFYCH
;
A
#
# COMPACT_ATOMS: atom_id res chain seq x y z
N MET A 1 3.47 3.27 12.29
CA MET A 1 3.46 4.71 11.97
C MET A 1 2.29 5.36 12.70
N PRO A 2 2.48 5.84 13.94
CA PRO A 2 1.37 6.21 14.82
C PRO A 2 0.59 7.43 14.34
N ASP A 3 1.26 8.43 13.80
CA ASP A 3 0.66 9.64 13.24
C ASP A 3 -0.23 9.35 12.02
N LEU A 4 0.26 8.52 11.09
CA LEU A 4 -0.51 8.12 9.91
C LEU A 4 -1.72 7.28 10.32
N HIS A 5 -1.56 6.38 11.30
CA HIS A 5 -2.66 5.59 11.82
C HIS A 5 -3.76 6.45 12.48
N SER A 6 -3.36 7.46 13.27
CA SER A 6 -4.32 8.42 13.84
C SER A 6 -5.04 9.22 12.76
N HIS A 7 -4.34 9.67 11.71
CA HIS A 7 -4.96 10.37 10.58
C HIS A 7 -5.96 9.48 9.84
N PHE A 8 -5.61 8.22 9.57
CA PHE A 8 -6.49 7.25 8.95
C PHE A 8 -7.77 7.04 9.76
N ASN A 9 -7.64 6.85 11.08
CA ASN A 9 -8.80 6.69 11.96
C ASN A 9 -9.68 7.94 11.98
N ASN A 10 -9.09 9.15 12.02
CA ASN A 10 -9.84 10.41 12.02
C ASN A 10 -10.60 10.64 10.71
N MET A 11 -10.08 10.14 9.59
CA MET A 11 -10.71 10.24 8.26
C MET A 11 -11.64 9.07 7.94
N GLY A 12 -11.78 8.09 8.85
CA GLY A 12 -12.55 6.87 8.59
C GLY A 12 -11.96 5.99 7.48
N PHE A 13 -10.65 6.07 7.27
CA PHE A 13 -9.94 5.35 6.22
C PHE A 13 -9.47 3.98 6.72
N ASP A 14 -10.27 2.95 6.45
CA ASP A 14 -9.98 1.59 6.90
C ASP A 14 -8.90 0.91 6.05
N THR A 15 -8.09 0.06 6.69
CA THR A 15 -6.99 -0.63 6.02
C THR A 15 -7.47 -1.54 4.90
N SER A 16 -8.65 -2.15 5.04
CA SER A 16 -9.23 -3.01 4.01
C SER A 16 -9.53 -2.27 2.70
N MET A 17 -9.69 -0.94 2.73
CA MET A 17 -10.03 -0.13 1.55
C MET A 17 -8.90 -0.11 0.51
N TYR A 18 -7.64 -0.24 0.93
CA TYR A 18 -6.48 -0.29 0.02
C TYR A 18 -5.74 -1.63 0.09
N ALA A 19 -5.56 -2.20 1.29
CA ALA A 19 -4.73 -3.37 1.49
C ALA A 19 -5.33 -4.64 0.86
N SER A 20 -6.65 -4.78 0.82
CA SER A 20 -7.29 -5.99 0.24
C SER A 20 -6.81 -6.25 -1.18
N SER A 21 -6.75 -5.21 -2.03
CA SER A 21 -6.25 -5.35 -3.40
C SER A 21 -4.77 -5.72 -3.41
N TRP A 22 -3.94 -5.05 -2.61
CA TRP A 22 -2.49 -5.29 -2.58
C TRP A 22 -2.16 -6.73 -2.20
N PHE A 23 -2.80 -7.26 -1.15
CA PHE A 23 -2.49 -8.58 -0.62
C PHE A 23 -3.13 -9.71 -1.45
N LEU A 24 -4.34 -9.52 -1.98
CA LEU A 24 -5.01 -10.56 -2.79
C LEU A 24 -4.34 -10.72 -4.16
N THR A 25 -3.84 -9.63 -4.75
CA THR A 25 -3.23 -9.67 -6.08
C THR A 25 -1.70 -9.62 -6.04
N LEU A 26 -1.10 -9.62 -4.85
CA LEU A 26 0.35 -9.49 -4.65
C LEU A 26 0.92 -8.30 -5.45
N PHE A 27 0.22 -7.17 -5.40
CA PHE A 27 0.52 -5.93 -6.12
C PHE A 27 0.48 -6.02 -7.65
N THR A 28 0.08 -7.14 -8.27
CA THR A 28 0.07 -7.28 -9.75
C THR A 28 -0.90 -6.35 -10.47
N THR A 29 -2.00 -5.98 -9.81
CA THR A 29 -2.99 -4.99 -10.32
C THR A 29 -2.64 -3.56 -9.94
N SER A 30 -1.62 -3.42 -9.11
CA SER A 30 -1.29 -2.20 -8.40
C SER A 30 0.20 -1.98 -8.50
N LEU A 31 0.92 -2.33 -9.55
CA LEU A 31 2.29 -1.90 -9.81
C LEU A 31 2.59 -2.25 -11.28
N PRO A 32 3.55 -1.59 -11.95
CA PRO A 32 4.01 -2.04 -13.26
C PRO A 32 4.40 -3.52 -13.21
N ILE A 33 4.01 -4.27 -14.25
CA ILE A 33 4.15 -5.74 -14.29
C ILE A 33 5.59 -6.21 -14.01
N GLU A 34 6.59 -5.46 -14.45
CA GLU A 34 8.00 -5.75 -14.19
C GLU A 34 8.35 -5.72 -12.70
N ILE A 35 7.80 -4.76 -11.96
CA ILE A 35 8.01 -4.65 -10.50
C ILE A 35 7.22 -5.73 -9.77
N ALA A 36 5.97 -5.96 -10.20
CA ALA A 36 5.13 -7.00 -9.61
C ALA A 36 5.76 -8.40 -9.75
N ASN A 37 6.35 -8.72 -10.91
CA ASN A 37 7.07 -9.97 -11.11
C ASN A 37 8.25 -10.13 -10.14
N ARG A 38 9.04 -9.06 -9.92
CA ARG A 38 10.14 -9.09 -8.94
C ARG A 38 9.65 -9.28 -7.51
N ILE A 39 8.52 -8.68 -7.15
CA ILE A 39 7.89 -8.88 -5.84
C ILE A 39 7.45 -10.34 -5.69
N MET A 40 6.89 -10.93 -6.76
CA MET A 40 6.49 -12.33 -6.79
C MET A 40 7.69 -13.27 -6.60
N ASP A 41 8.81 -13.01 -7.27
CA ASP A 41 10.03 -13.80 -7.11
C ASP A 41 10.53 -13.79 -5.65
N CYS A 42 10.58 -12.62 -5.02
CA CYS A 42 10.96 -12.49 -3.61
C CYS A 42 9.93 -13.15 -2.68
N PHE A 43 8.64 -13.03 -2.99
CA PHE A 43 7.58 -13.70 -2.23
C PHE A 43 7.72 -15.22 -2.25
N LEU A 44 8.11 -15.83 -3.37
CA LEU A 44 8.31 -17.28 -3.45
C LEU A 44 9.47 -17.77 -2.55
N VAL A 45 10.43 -16.90 -2.25
CA VAL A 45 11.58 -17.22 -1.38
C VAL A 45 11.31 -16.90 0.09
N GLU A 46 10.74 -15.73 0.37
CA GLU A 46 10.61 -15.17 1.72
C GLU A 46 9.19 -15.28 2.31
N GLY A 47 8.19 -15.56 1.49
CA GLY A 47 6.79 -15.67 1.88
C GLY A 47 6.12 -14.33 2.20
N MET A 48 5.01 -14.40 2.96
CA MET A 48 4.13 -13.24 3.23
C MET A 48 4.82 -12.09 3.98
N GLU A 49 5.86 -12.36 4.77
CA GLU A 49 6.60 -11.29 5.47
C GLU A 49 7.20 -10.27 4.50
N PHE A 50 7.63 -10.73 3.32
CA PHE A 50 8.11 -9.83 2.27
C PHE A 50 6.99 -8.90 1.76
N ILE A 51 5.79 -9.42 1.53
CA ILE A 51 4.63 -8.65 1.08
C ILE A 51 4.26 -7.57 2.11
N PHE A 52 4.27 -7.89 3.40
CA PHE A 52 4.06 -6.90 4.46
C PHE A 52 5.11 -5.78 4.44
N ARG A 53 6.38 -6.14 4.24
CA ARG A 53 7.48 -5.15 4.15
C ARG A 53 7.33 -4.25 2.92
N VAL A 54 6.90 -4.78 1.78
CA VAL A 54 6.59 -3.99 0.58
C VAL A 54 5.43 -3.03 0.86
N ALA A 55 4.31 -3.51 1.42
CA ALA A 55 3.15 -2.68 1.77
C ALA A 55 3.54 -1.52 2.70
N MET A 56 4.33 -1.81 3.74
CA MET A 56 4.80 -0.81 4.69
C MET A 56 5.75 0.20 4.05
N SER A 57 6.63 -0.24 3.14
CA SER A 57 7.53 0.64 2.38
C SER A 57 6.77 1.63 1.50
N ILE A 58 5.72 1.16 0.81
CA ILE A 58 4.85 2.02 -0.01
C ILE A 58 4.16 3.08 0.87
N LEU A 59 3.55 2.66 1.99
CA LEU A 59 2.93 3.59 2.94
C LEU A 59 3.93 4.59 3.52
N GLN A 60 5.16 4.16 3.78
CA GLN A 60 6.21 5.02 4.33
C GLN A 60 6.66 6.08 3.32
N GLN A 61 6.77 5.72 2.04
CA GLN A 61 7.09 6.66 0.96
C GLN A 61 5.96 7.69 0.76
N ALA A 62 4.70 7.24 0.78
CA ALA A 62 3.54 8.11 0.62
C ALA A 62 3.15 8.88 1.90
N ARG A 63 3.79 8.61 3.05
CA ARG A 63 3.38 9.13 4.36
C ARG A 63 3.14 10.64 4.39
N VAL A 64 4.08 11.42 3.86
CA VAL A 64 4.03 12.89 3.93
C VAL A 64 2.86 13.45 3.11
N GLU A 65 2.53 12.78 2.01
CA GLU A 65 1.39 13.12 1.16
C GLU A 65 0.07 12.70 1.81
N LEU A 66 -0.02 11.45 2.29
CA LEU A 66 -1.21 10.89 2.92
C LEU A 66 -1.67 11.70 4.15
N LEU A 67 -0.75 12.23 4.95
CA LEU A 67 -1.07 13.07 6.11
C LEU A 67 -1.73 14.41 5.76
N ARG A 68 -1.69 14.84 4.49
CA ARG A 68 -2.26 16.10 4.01
C ARG A 68 -3.58 15.92 3.26
N LEU A 69 -3.97 14.68 3.02
CA LEU A 69 -5.12 14.34 2.20
C LEU A 69 -6.32 13.93 3.05
N ASP A 70 -7.50 14.16 2.49
CA ASP A 70 -8.74 13.57 2.98
C ASP A 70 -8.90 12.12 2.50
N MET A 71 -10.01 11.48 2.87
CA MET A 71 -10.25 10.07 2.51
C MET A 71 -10.18 9.83 1.00
N GLU A 72 -10.77 10.68 0.18
CA GLU A 72 -10.77 10.52 -1.27
C GLU A 72 -9.36 10.68 -1.85
N GLY A 73 -8.59 11.66 -1.38
CA GLY A 73 -7.19 11.82 -1.77
C GLY A 73 -6.33 10.62 -1.37
N MET A 74 -6.49 10.10 -0.15
CA MET A 74 -5.75 8.93 0.31
C MET A 74 -6.09 7.68 -0.51
N LEU A 75 -7.36 7.47 -0.88
CA LEU A 75 -7.75 6.42 -1.81
C LEU A 75 -7.04 6.59 -3.15
N LYS A 76 -7.08 7.78 -3.74
CA LYS A 76 -6.39 8.02 -5.01
C LYS A 76 -4.91 7.69 -4.90
N VAL A 77 -4.19 8.19 -3.90
CA VAL A 77 -2.76 7.90 -3.74
C VAL A 77 -2.49 6.41 -3.54
N THR A 78 -3.24 5.72 -2.69
CA THR A 78 -3.03 4.28 -2.42
C THR A 78 -3.39 3.37 -3.60
N PHE A 79 -4.27 3.81 -4.50
CA PHE A 79 -4.59 3.10 -5.75
C PHE A 79 -3.72 3.53 -6.95
N PHE A 80 -3.29 4.79 -7.02
CA PHE A 80 -2.56 5.39 -8.15
C PHE A 80 -1.04 5.44 -8.01
N TYR A 81 -0.43 5.11 -6.88
CA TYR A 81 1.05 5.07 -6.75
C TYR A 81 1.75 4.04 -7.66
N CYS A 82 0.99 3.46 -8.59
CA CYS A 82 1.22 2.20 -9.24
C CYS A 82 0.90 2.23 -10.73
N HIS A 83 0.65 3.43 -11.27
CA HIS A 83 0.47 3.67 -12.69
C HIS A 83 1.25 4.89 -13.19
#